data_AF-A0A2V6MQ73-F1
#
_entry.id   AF-A0A2V6MQ73-F1
#
_cell.length_a   1.000
_cell.length_b   1.000
_cell.length_c   1.000
_cell.angle_alpha   90.00
_cell.angle_beta   90.00
_cell.angle_gamma   90.00
#
_symmetry.space_group_name_H-M   'P 1'
#
loop_
_entity.id
_entity.type
_entity.pdbx_description
1 polymer ?
#
loop_
_entity_poly.entity_id
_entity_poly.type
_entity_poly.pdbx_seq_one_letter_code
_entity_poly.pdbx_strand_id
1 'polypeptide(L)'
;MHGESAPRSIFDGVDVTKYKPLVRPRQFRFAASVSSAYRIASPFLIRLAGVPFDVLEDLATPNACAAARDLVAQEKELHQLKSGALEFVTRRDSGLSSEEFAAWRTAIRRGKIPEQKIPPPLQEYTRVATIAGQSRSHLEHQLQEELSRARRALLQTSQQILPRYLVFGSGEVHHLIDHCGGELPPRNSRTRERERHLLLYLQRIAAKNDTFSEFGPSAWGSASQTGSALNFEPRPGIARREVFLERWTAHALAAAINSDPQTFLEHRPRLNPNGLLIDNRFVFVDSGMAIEISPQELSVLARCNGATPIHALIQ
;
A
#
# COMPACT_ATOMS: atom_id res chain seq x y z
N MET A 1 50.24 32.17 -1.39
CA MET A 1 49.40 31.76 -0.24
C MET A 1 48.06 32.46 -0.43
N HIS A 2 46.90 31.84 -0.63
CA HIS A 2 46.47 30.44 -0.63
C HIS A 2 45.44 30.27 -1.77
N GLY A 3 45.49 29.14 -2.48
CA GLY A 3 44.46 28.75 -3.44
C GLY A 3 43.29 28.09 -2.71
N GLU A 4 42.06 28.52 -3.02
CA GLU A 4 40.84 27.85 -2.58
C GLU A 4 40.45 26.78 -3.60
N SER A 5 40.46 25.53 -3.14
CA SER A 5 40.01 24.36 -3.86
C SER A 5 38.48 24.34 -3.97
N ALA A 6 37.96 24.12 -5.17
CA ALA A 6 36.54 23.81 -5.39
C ALA A 6 36.10 22.57 -4.58
N PRO A 7 34.86 22.54 -4.05
CA PRO A 7 34.37 21.40 -3.28
C PRO A 7 34.25 20.16 -4.17
N ARG A 8 34.97 19.09 -3.80
CA ARG A 8 34.86 17.78 -4.45
C ARG A 8 33.44 17.23 -4.29
N SER A 9 32.92 16.70 -5.39
CA SER A 9 31.63 16.02 -5.43
C SER A 9 31.70 14.76 -4.57
N ILE A 10 30.63 14.46 -3.83
CA ILE A 10 30.49 13.22 -3.01
C ILE A 10 30.50 11.95 -3.90
N PHE A 11 30.49 12.11 -5.23
CA PHE A 11 30.55 11.04 -6.21
C PHE A 11 31.90 10.87 -6.91
N ASP A 12 32.93 11.63 -6.50
CA ASP A 12 34.29 11.45 -7.04
C ASP A 12 34.86 10.10 -6.57
N GLY A 13 34.68 9.06 -7.41
CA GLY A 13 35.20 7.72 -7.18
C GLY A 13 34.18 6.57 -7.35
N VAL A 14 32.90 6.88 -7.60
CA VAL A 14 31.90 5.83 -7.88
C VAL A 14 31.91 5.51 -9.37
N ASP A 15 32.21 4.27 -9.73
CA ASP A 15 32.11 3.77 -11.11
C ASP A 15 30.63 3.75 -11.56
N VAL A 16 30.18 4.85 -12.15
CA VAL A 16 28.80 5.11 -12.58
C VAL A 16 28.36 4.17 -13.73
N THR A 17 29.26 3.34 -14.28
CA THR A 17 28.92 2.43 -15.39
C THR A 17 28.00 1.29 -14.98
N LYS A 18 27.85 0.99 -13.68
CA LYS A 18 26.97 -0.09 -13.17
C LYS A 18 25.54 0.32 -12.83
N TYR A 19 25.23 1.61 -12.75
CA TYR A 19 23.85 2.08 -12.55
C TYR A 19 23.36 2.70 -13.86
N LYS A 20 22.41 2.06 -14.53
CA LYS A 20 21.57 2.73 -15.54
C LYS A 20 20.52 3.55 -14.78
N PRO A 21 20.67 4.87 -14.61
CA PRO A 21 19.57 5.67 -14.06
C PRO A 21 18.38 5.53 -15.00
N LEU A 22 17.24 5.09 -14.44
CA LEU A 22 15.94 5.00 -15.13
C LEU A 22 15.46 6.35 -15.68
N VAL A 23 16.11 7.45 -15.28
CA VAL A 23 15.82 8.81 -15.72
C VAL A 23 17.08 9.42 -16.31
N ARG A 24 17.08 9.66 -17.63
CA ARG A 24 18.14 10.44 -18.29
C ARG A 24 17.86 11.93 -18.08
N PRO A 25 18.83 12.74 -17.60
CA PRO A 25 18.65 14.18 -17.36
C PRO A 25 18.11 14.96 -18.57
N ARG A 26 18.37 14.46 -19.78
CA ARG A 26 17.97 15.09 -21.05
C ARG A 26 16.57 14.71 -21.56
N GLN A 27 15.84 13.82 -20.88
CA GLN A 27 14.47 13.43 -21.28
C GLN A 27 13.38 14.37 -20.76
N PHE A 28 13.67 15.19 -19.75
CA PHE A 28 12.78 16.26 -19.32
C PHE A 28 13.14 17.55 -20.05
N ARG A 29 12.49 17.81 -21.20
CA ARG A 29 12.52 19.14 -21.82
C ARG A 29 11.60 20.08 -21.03
N PHE A 30 12.10 20.68 -19.95
CA PHE A 30 11.46 21.83 -19.32
C PHE A 30 11.65 23.08 -20.22
N ALA A 31 10.68 23.99 -20.20
CA ALA A 31 10.62 25.16 -21.08
C ALA A 31 11.73 26.22 -20.85
N ALA A 32 12.58 26.05 -19.82
CA ALA A 32 13.76 26.88 -19.60
C ALA A 32 14.81 26.12 -18.75
N SER A 33 16.09 26.38 -18.98
CA SER A 33 17.16 25.96 -18.07
C SER A 33 17.08 26.82 -16.80
N VAL A 34 16.66 26.21 -15.69
CA VAL A 34 16.63 26.91 -14.39
C VAL A 34 18.07 26.98 -13.85
N SER A 35 18.62 28.19 -13.70
CA SER A 35 20.01 28.42 -13.27
C SER A 35 20.24 28.21 -11.77
N SER A 36 19.17 28.03 -11.00
CA SER A 36 19.23 27.81 -9.56
C SER A 36 19.12 26.33 -9.21
N ALA A 37 19.94 25.86 -8.28
CA ALA A 37 19.74 24.56 -7.63
C ALA A 37 18.32 24.46 -7.05
N TYR A 38 17.69 23.29 -7.14
CA TYR A 38 16.38 23.03 -6.54
C TYR A 38 16.41 23.38 -5.05
N ARG A 39 15.40 24.14 -4.60
CA ARG A 39 15.19 24.47 -3.19
C ARG A 39 13.89 23.83 -2.72
N ILE A 40 13.86 23.33 -1.50
CA ILE A 40 12.63 22.86 -0.86
C ILE A 40 11.79 24.10 -0.51
N ALA A 41 10.53 24.10 -0.94
CA ALA A 41 9.58 25.15 -0.56
C ALA A 41 9.33 25.08 0.95
N SER A 42 9.21 26.23 1.62
CA SER A 42 8.93 26.30 3.06
C SER A 42 7.76 27.26 3.30
N PRO A 43 6.72 26.85 4.06
CA PRO A 43 6.55 25.53 4.66
C PRO A 43 6.26 24.43 3.62
N PHE A 44 6.55 23.18 3.98
CA PHE A 44 6.19 22.00 3.18
C PHE A 44 5.36 21.01 3.99
N LEU A 45 4.73 20.09 3.27
CA LEU A 45 3.92 19.01 3.83
C LEU A 45 4.53 17.66 3.45
N ILE A 46 4.70 16.77 4.43
CA ILE A 46 5.06 15.36 4.20
C ILE A 46 3.86 14.50 4.56
N ARG A 47 3.49 13.60 3.65
CA ARG A 47 2.49 12.55 3.92
C ARG A 47 3.19 11.31 4.43
N LEU A 48 2.68 10.75 5.52
CA LEU A 48 3.24 9.58 6.18
C LEU A 48 2.22 8.44 6.20
N ALA A 49 2.68 7.20 6.35
CA ALA A 49 1.82 6.08 6.70
C ALA A 49 1.19 6.31 8.08
N GLY A 50 -0.01 5.80 8.30
CA GLY A 50 -0.75 6.01 9.56
C GLY A 50 -0.31 5.07 10.69
N VAL A 51 0.43 4.01 10.36
CA VAL A 51 0.91 2.98 11.30
C VAL A 51 2.40 2.72 11.01
N PRO A 52 3.23 2.44 12.04
CA PRO A 52 4.62 2.03 11.84
C PRO A 52 4.75 0.79 10.95
N PHE A 53 5.85 0.73 10.19
CA PHE A 53 6.10 -0.39 9.28
C PHE A 53 6.35 -1.72 10.02
N ASP A 54 6.79 -1.66 11.27
CA ASP A 54 7.06 -2.79 12.18
C ASP A 54 5.89 -3.79 12.23
N VAL A 55 4.65 -3.30 12.09
CA VAL A 55 3.44 -4.13 12.01
C VAL A 55 3.49 -5.15 10.88
N LEU A 56 4.11 -4.81 9.75
CA LEU A 56 4.32 -5.74 8.63
C LEU A 56 5.57 -6.59 8.81
N GLU A 57 6.59 -6.10 9.52
CA GLU A 57 7.79 -6.88 9.85
C GLU A 57 7.44 -8.07 10.75
N ASP A 58 6.50 -7.89 11.68
CA ASP A 58 5.98 -8.96 12.53
C ASP A 58 5.27 -10.10 11.75
N LEU A 59 4.85 -9.83 10.51
CA LEU A 59 4.22 -10.80 9.62
C LEU A 59 5.22 -11.51 8.70
N ALA A 60 6.49 -11.11 8.73
CA ALA A 60 7.51 -11.66 7.85
C ALA A 60 7.80 -13.14 8.17
N THR A 61 8.14 -13.89 7.12
CA THR A 61 8.54 -15.31 7.21
C THR A 61 9.96 -15.51 6.66
N PRO A 62 10.99 -14.89 7.28
CA PRO A 62 12.35 -14.88 6.74
C PRO A 62 12.97 -16.29 6.68
N ASN A 63 12.72 -17.17 7.66
CA ASN A 63 13.32 -18.49 7.70
C ASN A 63 12.69 -19.42 6.64
N ALA A 64 11.39 -19.35 6.43
CA ALA A 64 10.70 -20.05 5.35
C ALA A 64 11.18 -19.55 3.98
N CYS A 65 11.39 -18.24 3.82
CA CYS A 65 11.97 -17.67 2.60
C CYS A 65 13.43 -18.11 2.37
N ALA A 66 14.24 -18.26 3.42
CA ALA A 66 15.60 -18.79 3.33
C ALA A 66 15.57 -20.28 2.92
N ALA A 67 14.82 -21.10 3.66
CA ALA A 67 14.66 -22.53 3.38
C ALA A 67 14.11 -22.80 1.97
N ALA A 68 13.21 -21.95 1.47
CA ALA A 68 12.68 -22.06 0.11
C ALA A 68 13.75 -21.77 -0.95
N ARG A 69 14.60 -20.75 -0.74
CA ARG A 69 15.73 -20.46 -1.64
C ARG A 69 16.75 -21.60 -1.64
N ASP A 70 17.03 -22.16 -0.48
CA ASP A 70 17.93 -23.32 -0.36
C ASP A 70 17.36 -24.52 -1.10
N LEU A 71 16.08 -24.86 -0.90
CA LEU A 71 15.43 -25.95 -1.64
C LEU A 71 15.48 -25.74 -3.15
N VAL A 72 15.20 -24.52 -3.64
CA VAL A 72 15.28 -24.20 -5.08
C VAL A 72 16.70 -24.40 -5.61
N ALA A 73 17.73 -24.04 -4.84
CA ALA A 73 19.13 -24.29 -5.22
C ALA A 73 19.43 -25.80 -5.30
N GLN A 74 19.00 -26.59 -4.32
CA GLN A 74 19.21 -28.04 -4.29
C GLN A 74 18.44 -28.77 -5.39
N GLU A 75 17.19 -28.36 -5.67
CA GLU A 75 16.40 -28.93 -6.77
C GLU A 75 17.02 -28.64 -8.14
N LYS A 76 17.63 -27.46 -8.29
CA LYS A 76 18.34 -27.08 -9.53
C LYS A 76 19.59 -27.93 -9.73
N GLU A 77 20.40 -28.14 -8.68
CA GLU A 77 21.58 -29.02 -8.72
C GLU A 77 21.16 -30.47 -9.03
N LEU A 78 20.12 -30.97 -8.35
CA LEU A 78 19.57 -32.30 -8.61
C LEU A 78 19.11 -32.46 -10.06
N HIS A 79 18.43 -31.44 -10.61
CA HIS A 79 17.96 -31.45 -11.99
C HIS A 79 19.11 -31.54 -13.00
N GLN A 80 20.24 -30.87 -12.76
CA GLN A 80 21.41 -30.96 -13.62
C GLN A 80 21.99 -32.38 -13.63
N LEU A 81 22.06 -33.02 -12.46
CA LEU A 81 22.59 -34.39 -12.32
C LEU A 81 21.66 -35.48 -12.87
N LYS A 82 20.35 -35.20 -13.02
CA LYS A 82 19.39 -36.20 -13.55
C LYS A 82 19.77 -36.74 -14.92
N SER A 83 20.31 -35.89 -15.80
CA SER A 83 20.68 -36.29 -17.17
C SER A 83 21.77 -37.36 -17.16
N GLY A 84 22.90 -37.09 -16.49
CA GLY A 84 24.02 -38.04 -16.36
C GLY A 84 23.65 -39.30 -15.56
N ALA A 85 22.81 -39.16 -14.53
CA ALA A 85 22.30 -40.30 -13.77
C ALA A 85 21.40 -41.21 -14.63
N LEU A 86 20.52 -40.64 -15.45
CA LEU A 86 19.68 -41.41 -16.38
C LEU A 86 20.52 -42.07 -17.47
N GLU A 87 21.50 -41.36 -18.02
CA GLU A 87 22.41 -41.89 -19.03
C GLU A 87 23.12 -43.14 -18.49
N PHE A 88 23.73 -43.05 -17.31
CA PHE A 88 24.37 -44.20 -16.66
C PHE A 88 23.42 -45.40 -16.52
N VAL A 89 22.21 -45.18 -15.99
CA VAL A 89 21.23 -46.26 -15.79
C VAL A 89 20.79 -46.87 -17.12
N THR A 90 20.76 -46.11 -18.22
CA THR A 90 20.38 -46.63 -19.54
C THR A 90 21.49 -47.35 -20.30
N ARG A 91 22.73 -47.32 -19.81
CA ARG A 91 23.85 -48.00 -20.47
C ARG A 91 23.74 -49.52 -20.35
N ARG A 92 24.11 -50.23 -21.42
CA ARG A 92 24.12 -51.72 -21.48
C ARG A 92 25.18 -52.35 -20.57
N ASP A 93 26.25 -51.62 -20.27
CA ASP A 93 27.37 -52.01 -19.41
C ASP A 93 27.23 -51.48 -17.97
N SER A 94 26.04 -51.03 -17.56
CA SER A 94 25.81 -50.42 -16.24
C SER A 94 25.97 -51.38 -15.05
N GLY A 95 26.00 -52.70 -15.29
CA GLY A 95 26.13 -53.72 -14.25
C GLY A 95 24.91 -53.87 -13.35
N LEU A 96 23.79 -53.25 -13.71
CA LEU A 96 22.52 -53.32 -12.98
C LEU A 96 21.66 -54.49 -13.48
N SER A 97 20.98 -55.17 -12.55
CA SER A 97 19.91 -56.09 -12.89
C SER A 97 18.70 -55.37 -13.50
N SER A 98 17.80 -56.10 -14.16
CA SER A 98 16.59 -55.51 -14.76
C SER A 98 15.68 -54.84 -13.72
N GLU A 99 15.64 -55.37 -12.49
CA GLU A 99 14.85 -54.80 -11.39
C GLU A 99 15.50 -53.51 -10.86
N GLU A 100 16.82 -53.51 -10.63
CA GLU A 100 17.56 -52.32 -10.19
C GLU A 100 17.50 -51.20 -11.23
N PHE A 101 17.63 -51.53 -12.51
CA PHE A 101 17.43 -50.59 -13.61
C PHE A 101 16.07 -49.91 -13.55
N ALA A 102 14.99 -50.70 -13.43
CA ALA A 102 13.63 -50.18 -13.40
C ALA A 102 13.39 -49.29 -12.17
N ALA A 103 13.90 -49.70 -11.01
CA ALA A 103 13.81 -48.96 -9.76
C ALA A 103 14.56 -47.62 -9.85
N TRP A 104 15.83 -47.63 -10.26
CA TRP A 104 16.65 -46.42 -10.39
C TRP A 104 16.11 -45.47 -11.46
N ARG A 105 15.70 -45.97 -12.63
CA ARG A 105 15.12 -45.14 -13.69
C ARG A 105 13.85 -44.43 -13.21
N THR A 106 12.99 -45.12 -12.46
CA THR A 106 11.76 -44.55 -11.92
C THR A 106 12.05 -43.54 -10.82
N ALA A 107 12.99 -43.84 -9.92
CA ALA A 107 13.41 -42.97 -8.84
C ALA A 107 14.05 -41.68 -9.35
N ILE A 108 14.99 -41.75 -10.32
CA ILE A 108 15.68 -40.59 -10.88
C ILE A 108 14.71 -39.62 -11.56
N ARG A 109 13.74 -40.14 -12.32
CA ARG A 109 12.67 -39.31 -12.92
C ARG A 109 11.92 -38.51 -11.86
N ARG A 110 11.59 -39.15 -10.74
CA ARG A 110 10.89 -38.56 -9.60
C ARG A 110 11.80 -37.74 -8.67
N GLY A 111 13.11 -37.70 -8.90
CA GLY A 111 14.07 -37.04 -7.98
C GLY A 111 14.19 -37.74 -6.63
N LYS A 112 13.98 -39.07 -6.60
CA LYS A 112 14.04 -39.90 -5.38
C LYS A 112 15.21 -40.87 -5.46
N ILE A 113 15.45 -41.55 -4.34
CA ILE A 113 16.42 -42.64 -4.18
C ILE A 113 15.60 -43.91 -3.89
N PRO A 114 15.86 -45.03 -4.57
CA PRO A 114 15.15 -46.28 -4.30
C PRO A 114 15.86 -47.08 -3.18
N GLU A 115 15.28 -48.20 -2.73
CA GLU A 115 15.82 -48.98 -1.61
C GLU A 115 17.03 -49.86 -1.98
N GLN A 116 17.32 -50.01 -3.28
CA GLN A 116 18.45 -50.81 -3.76
C GLN A 116 19.81 -50.18 -3.45
N LYS A 117 20.87 -51.00 -3.53
CA LYS A 117 22.25 -50.56 -3.31
C LYS A 117 22.63 -49.44 -4.28
N ILE A 118 23.32 -48.42 -3.77
CA ILE A 118 23.75 -47.25 -4.53
C ILE A 118 24.99 -47.60 -5.36
N PRO A 119 24.92 -47.56 -6.71
CA PRO A 119 26.09 -47.72 -7.57
C PRO A 119 27.07 -46.54 -7.39
N PRO A 120 28.40 -46.76 -7.47
CA PRO A 120 29.38 -45.67 -7.34
C PRO A 120 29.10 -44.45 -8.25
N PRO A 121 28.71 -44.61 -9.53
CA PRO A 121 28.40 -43.47 -10.41
C PRO A 121 27.16 -42.66 -9.99
N LEU A 122 26.31 -43.19 -9.12
CA LEU A 122 25.11 -42.52 -8.61
C LEU A 122 25.29 -41.92 -7.22
N GLN A 123 26.46 -42.06 -6.58
CA GLN A 123 26.72 -41.53 -5.24
C GLN A 123 26.45 -40.03 -5.16
N GLU A 124 26.91 -39.26 -6.15
CA GLU A 124 26.72 -37.82 -6.19
C GLU A 124 25.25 -37.42 -6.38
N TYR A 125 24.53 -38.13 -7.27
CA TYR A 125 23.08 -37.96 -7.42
C TYR A 125 22.35 -38.24 -6.11
N THR A 126 22.69 -39.34 -5.42
CA THR A 126 22.08 -39.73 -4.15
C THR A 126 22.39 -38.72 -3.04
N ARG A 127 23.62 -38.19 -2.98
CA ARG A 127 24.00 -37.12 -2.05
C ARG A 127 23.10 -35.90 -2.23
N VAL A 128 23.01 -35.37 -3.44
CA VAL A 128 22.21 -34.17 -3.75
C VAL A 128 20.71 -34.44 -3.56
N ALA A 129 20.21 -35.62 -3.95
CA ALA A 129 18.81 -35.99 -3.73
C ALA A 129 18.46 -36.08 -2.23
N THR A 130 19.40 -36.53 -1.40
CA THR A 130 19.22 -36.59 0.06
C THR A 130 19.17 -35.18 0.65
N ILE A 131 20.09 -34.30 0.25
CA ILE A 131 20.12 -32.90 0.68
C ILE A 131 18.83 -32.18 0.25
N ALA A 132 18.39 -32.35 -0.99
CA ALA A 132 17.12 -31.79 -1.48
C ALA A 132 15.92 -32.30 -0.66
N GLY A 133 15.91 -33.58 -0.27
CA GLY A 133 14.91 -34.14 0.64
C GLY A 133 14.92 -33.48 2.02
N GLN A 134 16.10 -33.31 2.62
CA GLN A 134 16.28 -32.63 3.90
C GLN A 134 15.86 -31.15 3.82
N SER A 135 16.25 -30.42 2.78
CA SER A 135 15.84 -29.04 2.54
C SER A 135 14.32 -28.91 2.38
N ARG A 136 13.66 -29.90 1.76
CA ARG A 136 12.19 -29.93 1.67
C ARG A 136 11.54 -30.07 3.03
N SER A 137 11.97 -31.05 3.83
CA SER A 137 11.45 -31.23 5.20
C SER A 137 11.74 -30.02 6.09
N HIS A 138 12.91 -29.39 5.92
CA HIS A 138 13.25 -28.16 6.61
C HIS A 138 12.32 -27.01 6.22
N LEU A 139 12.04 -26.81 4.93
CA LEU A 139 11.06 -25.81 4.47
C LEU A 139 9.66 -26.10 5.03
N GLU A 140 9.20 -27.34 5.02
CA GLU A 140 7.88 -27.71 5.56
C GLU A 140 7.76 -27.35 7.05
N HIS A 141 8.81 -27.64 7.83
CA HIS A 141 8.86 -27.27 9.25
C HIS A 141 8.84 -25.74 9.43
N GLN A 142 9.75 -25.02 8.76
CA GLN A 142 9.87 -23.55 8.88
C GLN A 142 8.59 -22.85 8.42
N LEU A 143 7.98 -23.31 7.32
CA LEU A 143 6.73 -22.76 6.81
C LEU A 143 5.60 -22.95 7.81
N GLN A 144 5.47 -24.13 8.43
CA GLN A 144 4.42 -24.39 9.41
C GLN A 144 4.57 -23.50 10.65
N GLU A 145 5.79 -23.35 11.14
CA GLU A 145 6.11 -22.53 12.32
C GLU A 145 5.85 -21.04 12.06
N GLU A 146 6.50 -20.47 11.05
CA GLU A 146 6.40 -19.04 10.75
C GLU A 146 5.00 -18.65 10.27
N LEU A 147 4.32 -19.47 9.47
CA LEU A 147 2.95 -19.19 9.06
C LEU A 147 2.01 -19.15 10.26
N SER A 148 2.17 -20.06 11.23
CA SER A 148 1.35 -20.07 12.43
C SER A 148 1.58 -18.83 13.30
N ARG A 149 2.83 -18.37 13.39
CA ARG A 149 3.18 -17.11 14.07
C ARG A 149 2.60 -15.90 13.33
N ALA A 150 2.82 -15.80 12.03
CA ALA A 150 2.35 -14.69 11.20
C ALA A 150 0.82 -14.58 11.21
N ARG A 151 0.09 -15.70 11.20
CA ARG A 151 -1.38 -15.72 11.32
C ARG A 151 -1.86 -15.17 12.66
N ARG A 152 -1.20 -15.52 13.77
CA ARG A 152 -1.49 -14.98 15.10
C ARG A 152 -1.24 -13.48 15.17
N ALA A 153 -0.07 -13.04 14.71
CA ALA A 153 0.29 -11.64 14.65
C ALA A 153 -0.69 -10.83 13.76
N LEU A 154 -1.04 -11.35 12.59
CA LEU A 154 -2.01 -10.73 11.68
C LEU A 154 -3.35 -10.49 12.37
N LEU A 155 -3.90 -11.51 13.06
CA LEU A 155 -5.19 -11.39 13.73
C LEU A 155 -5.13 -10.39 14.89
N GLN A 156 -4.12 -10.52 15.75
CA GLN A 156 -3.93 -9.65 16.92
C GLN A 156 -3.76 -8.18 16.50
N THR A 157 -2.85 -7.93 15.57
CA THR A 157 -2.57 -6.57 15.10
C THR A 157 -3.76 -5.99 14.35
N SER A 158 -4.47 -6.80 13.56
CA SER A 158 -5.71 -6.36 12.90
C SER A 158 -6.78 -5.94 13.91
N GLN A 159 -6.99 -6.71 14.98
CA GLN A 159 -7.96 -6.38 16.02
C GLN A 159 -7.59 -5.10 16.79
N GLN A 160 -6.30 -4.88 17.04
CA GLN A 160 -5.83 -3.70 17.75
C GLN A 160 -5.94 -2.42 16.91
N ILE A 161 -5.63 -2.53 15.63
CA ILE A 161 -5.38 -1.38 14.75
C ILE A 161 -6.61 -1.07 13.91
N LEU A 162 -7.16 -2.05 13.19
CA LEU A 162 -8.15 -1.81 12.15
C LEU A 162 -9.52 -1.29 12.61
N PRO A 163 -10.06 -1.53 13.82
CA PRO A 163 -11.39 -1.01 14.19
C PRO A 163 -11.54 0.49 14.01
N ARG A 164 -10.51 1.29 14.37
CA ARG A 164 -10.54 2.75 14.22
C ARG A 164 -10.53 3.19 12.75
N TYR A 165 -9.99 2.35 11.90
CA TYR A 165 -9.79 2.63 10.49
C TYR A 165 -10.94 2.22 9.60
N LEU A 166 -11.70 1.23 10.04
CA LEU A 166 -12.86 0.71 9.33
C LEU A 166 -14.14 1.47 9.64
N VAL A 167 -14.10 2.52 10.48
CA VAL A 167 -15.26 3.38 10.78
C VAL A 167 -15.91 3.97 9.52
N PHE A 168 -15.12 4.23 8.48
CA PHE A 168 -15.61 4.67 7.16
C PHE A 168 -15.47 3.59 6.08
N GLY A 169 -15.16 2.36 6.48
CA GLY A 169 -15.24 1.20 5.61
C GLY A 169 -16.70 0.84 5.33
N SER A 170 -16.97 0.04 4.30
CA SER A 170 -18.30 -0.53 4.14
C SER A 170 -18.64 -1.42 5.35
N GLY A 171 -19.94 -1.55 5.69
CA GLY A 171 -20.39 -2.41 6.81
C GLY A 171 -19.85 -3.85 6.74
N GLU A 172 -19.59 -4.33 5.52
CA GLU A 172 -18.93 -5.60 5.21
C GLU A 172 -17.49 -5.72 5.73
N VAL A 173 -16.85 -4.68 6.26
CA VAL A 173 -15.45 -4.80 6.71
C VAL A 173 -15.37 -5.07 8.22
N HIS A 174 -16.43 -4.76 8.98
CA HIS A 174 -16.47 -5.03 10.41
C HIS A 174 -16.48 -6.54 10.74
N HIS A 175 -17.16 -7.37 9.92
CA HIS A 175 -17.18 -8.83 10.10
C HIS A 175 -15.79 -9.48 10.01
N LEU A 176 -14.82 -8.80 9.37
CA LEU A 176 -13.44 -9.29 9.27
C LEU A 176 -12.73 -9.27 10.64
N ILE A 177 -13.23 -8.51 11.60
CA ILE A 177 -12.61 -8.34 12.93
C ILE A 177 -13.46 -8.95 14.05
N ASP A 178 -14.75 -9.20 13.82
CA ASP A 178 -15.74 -9.67 14.80
C ASP A 178 -15.39 -10.98 15.56
N HIS A 179 -14.35 -11.71 15.17
CA HIS A 179 -13.91 -12.89 15.93
C HIS A 179 -12.87 -12.46 16.98
N CYS A 180 -13.35 -12.03 18.14
CA CYS A 180 -12.52 -11.72 19.30
C CYS A 180 -12.12 -13.00 20.05
N GLY A 181 -10.82 -13.14 20.35
CA GLY A 181 -10.33 -13.94 21.49
C GLY A 181 -10.47 -15.47 21.41
N GLY A 182 -9.98 -16.12 20.34
CA GLY A 182 -9.95 -17.58 20.26
C GLY A 182 -8.74 -18.13 19.49
N GLU A 183 -8.54 -19.45 19.56
CA GLU A 183 -7.58 -20.19 18.74
C GLU A 183 -7.72 -19.83 17.25
N LEU A 184 -6.60 -19.91 16.50
CA LEU A 184 -6.63 -19.66 15.07
C LEU A 184 -7.66 -20.58 14.39
N PRO A 185 -8.61 -20.04 13.61
CA PRO A 185 -9.56 -20.88 12.90
C PRO A 185 -8.83 -21.80 11.91
N PRO A 186 -9.39 -22.98 11.61
CA PRO A 186 -8.82 -23.88 10.62
C PRO A 186 -8.68 -23.16 9.28
N ARG A 187 -7.55 -23.43 8.61
CA ARG A 187 -7.15 -22.73 7.39
C ARG A 187 -7.89 -23.28 6.17
N ASN A 188 -9.16 -22.91 6.03
CA ASN A 188 -9.99 -23.18 4.87
C ASN A 188 -9.97 -22.00 3.87
N SER A 189 -10.70 -22.12 2.75
CA SER A 189 -10.72 -21.07 1.73
C SER A 189 -11.22 -19.72 2.24
N ARG A 190 -12.29 -19.71 3.05
CA ARG A 190 -12.86 -18.48 3.63
C ARG A 190 -11.90 -17.82 4.61
N THR A 191 -11.24 -18.61 5.46
CA THR A 191 -10.21 -18.11 6.38
C THR A 191 -9.06 -17.45 5.62
N ARG A 192 -8.59 -18.05 4.52
CA ARG A 192 -7.51 -17.48 3.70
C ARG A 192 -7.92 -16.17 3.03
N GLU A 193 -9.15 -16.08 2.55
CA GLU A 193 -9.70 -14.86 1.95
C GLU A 193 -9.77 -13.73 2.96
N ARG A 194 -10.29 -14.02 4.17
CA ARG A 194 -10.31 -13.07 5.29
C ARG A 194 -8.91 -12.61 5.68
N GLU A 195 -7.97 -13.53 5.89
CA GLU A 195 -6.57 -13.21 6.21
C GLU A 195 -5.92 -12.33 5.13
N ARG A 196 -6.20 -12.62 3.85
CA ARG A 196 -5.73 -11.79 2.74
C ARG A 196 -6.30 -10.38 2.81
N HIS A 197 -7.59 -10.20 3.10
CA HIS A 197 -8.18 -8.87 3.26
C HIS A 197 -7.55 -8.10 4.42
N LEU A 198 -7.41 -8.73 5.59
CA LEU A 198 -6.75 -8.14 6.75
C LEU A 198 -5.31 -7.70 6.41
N LEU A 199 -4.54 -8.56 5.73
CA LEU A 199 -3.18 -8.24 5.30
C LEU A 199 -3.15 -7.04 4.33
N LEU A 200 -4.05 -6.98 3.36
CA LEU A 200 -4.13 -5.86 2.42
C LEU A 200 -4.48 -4.55 3.11
N TYR A 201 -5.34 -4.59 4.14
CA TYR A 201 -5.61 -3.42 4.98
C TYR A 201 -4.37 -3.01 5.75
N LEU A 202 -3.69 -3.92 6.46
CA LEU A 202 -2.44 -3.59 7.17
C LEU A 202 -1.35 -3.02 6.23
N GLN A 203 -1.20 -3.59 5.03
CA GLN A 203 -0.27 -3.09 4.02
C GLN A 203 -0.63 -1.69 3.55
N ARG A 204 -1.91 -1.42 3.30
CA ARG A 204 -2.37 -0.10 2.87
C ARG A 204 -2.00 0.99 3.88
N ILE A 205 -1.92 0.64 5.16
CA ILE A 205 -1.89 1.64 6.22
C ILE A 205 -0.52 1.83 6.83
N ALA A 206 0.33 0.82 6.72
CA ALA A 206 1.72 0.84 7.14
C ALA A 206 2.69 1.12 5.98
N ALA A 207 2.33 0.79 4.74
CA ALA A 207 3.24 0.90 3.58
C ALA A 207 2.83 1.95 2.53
N LYS A 208 1.68 2.62 2.68
CA LYS A 208 1.28 3.70 1.77
C LYS A 208 1.09 5.02 2.52
N ASN A 209 1.59 6.09 1.91
CA ASN A 209 1.41 7.47 2.37
C ASN A 209 0.07 8.06 1.86
N ASP A 210 -0.95 7.21 1.79
CA ASP A 210 -2.30 7.60 1.38
C ASP A 210 -3.06 8.20 2.59
N THR A 211 -3.92 9.17 2.30
CA THR A 211 -4.79 9.84 3.28
C THR A 211 -6.16 9.23 3.14
N PHE A 212 -6.61 8.51 4.15
CA PHE A 212 -7.93 7.86 4.18
C PHE A 212 -8.39 7.79 5.63
N SER A 213 -9.58 8.26 6.02
CA SER A 213 -10.00 8.19 7.43
C SER A 213 -8.95 8.84 8.38
N GLU A 214 -8.61 8.17 9.48
CA GLU A 214 -7.52 8.47 10.42
C GLU A 214 -6.11 8.26 9.80
N PHE A 215 -5.98 7.76 8.57
CA PHE A 215 -4.71 7.53 7.89
C PHE A 215 -4.17 8.76 7.15
N GLY A 216 -2.85 8.75 7.00
CA GLY A 216 -2.11 9.73 6.23
C GLY A 216 -1.85 11.00 7.03
N PRO A 217 -1.33 10.92 8.27
CA PRO A 217 -0.99 12.14 8.99
C PRO A 217 -0.04 12.93 8.11
N SER A 218 -0.41 14.19 7.93
CA SER A 218 0.40 15.13 7.19
C SER A 218 1.22 15.90 8.20
N ALA A 219 2.53 15.79 8.10
CA ALA A 219 3.46 16.54 8.92
C ALA A 219 3.84 17.83 8.19
N TRP A 220 3.71 18.95 8.89
CA TRP A 220 4.24 20.21 8.41
C TRP A 220 5.73 20.29 8.75
N GLY A 221 6.53 20.72 7.78
CA GLY A 221 7.95 20.95 7.95
C GLY A 221 8.35 22.33 7.46
N SER A 222 9.49 22.79 7.95
CA SER A 222 10.15 24.01 7.48
C SER A 222 11.55 23.66 7.00
N ALA A 223 12.02 24.39 6.00
CA ALA A 223 13.38 24.28 5.51
C ALA A 223 14.16 25.55 5.87
N SER A 224 15.37 25.39 6.40
CA SER A 224 16.33 26.47 6.65
C SER A 224 17.62 26.21 5.86
N GLN A 225 18.28 27.27 5.40
CA GLN A 225 19.56 27.16 4.69
C GLN A 225 20.74 26.92 5.64
N THR A 226 20.55 27.12 6.94
CA THR A 226 21.56 26.95 7.98
C THR A 226 21.16 25.79 8.88
N GLY A 227 21.70 24.61 8.61
CA GLY A 227 21.48 23.40 9.40
C GLY A 227 22.01 22.16 8.70
N SER A 228 22.51 21.19 9.47
CA SER A 228 22.85 19.86 8.94
C SER A 228 21.64 18.93 9.02
N ALA A 229 21.44 18.14 7.95
CA ALA A 229 20.55 16.99 7.86
C ALA A 229 19.03 17.23 8.05
N LEU A 230 18.26 16.23 7.60
CA LEU A 230 16.83 16.12 7.85
C LEU A 230 16.60 15.75 9.33
N ASN A 231 15.96 16.64 10.10
CA ASN A 231 15.43 16.26 11.42
C ASN A 231 13.98 15.78 11.28
N PHE A 232 13.70 14.57 11.75
CA PHE A 232 12.37 13.97 11.73
C PHE A 232 12.08 13.33 13.09
N GLU A 233 11.26 13.99 13.90
CA GLU A 233 10.85 13.55 15.24
C GLU A 233 9.34 13.30 15.25
N PRO A 234 8.86 12.16 14.70
CA PRO A 234 7.44 11.83 14.76
C PRO A 234 7.03 11.59 16.22
N ARG A 235 5.93 12.22 16.65
CA ARG A 235 5.33 11.97 17.96
C ARG A 235 4.09 11.12 17.82
N PRO A 236 3.85 10.16 18.72
CA PRO A 236 2.60 9.41 18.74
C PRO A 236 1.38 10.34 18.89
N GLY A 237 0.30 10.01 18.19
CA GLY A 237 -0.98 10.73 18.27
C GLY A 237 -1.20 11.74 17.14
N ILE A 238 -2.28 12.51 17.27
CA ILE A 238 -2.74 13.46 16.26
C ILE A 238 -2.70 14.85 16.86
N ALA A 239 -1.89 15.73 16.28
CA ALA A 239 -1.73 17.10 16.75
C ALA A 239 -3.00 17.94 16.56
N ARG A 240 -3.73 17.72 15.45
CA ARG A 240 -4.99 18.40 15.13
C ARG A 240 -5.86 17.49 14.27
N ARG A 241 -7.15 17.42 14.58
CA ARG A 241 -8.16 16.71 13.78
C ARG A 241 -9.27 17.67 13.40
N GLU A 242 -9.59 17.71 12.12
CA GLU A 242 -10.75 18.42 11.59
C GLU A 242 -11.64 17.43 10.86
N VAL A 243 -12.94 17.58 11.04
CA VAL A 243 -13.94 16.70 10.43
C VAL A 243 -14.94 17.59 9.70
N PHE A 244 -15.25 17.21 8.47
CA PHE A 244 -16.24 17.89 7.64
C PHE A 244 -17.33 16.91 7.30
N LEU A 245 -18.57 17.41 7.18
CA LEU A 245 -19.65 16.61 6.63
C LEU A 245 -19.36 16.29 5.17
N GLU A 246 -19.69 15.07 4.76
CA GLU A 246 -19.75 14.76 3.35
C GLU A 246 -20.78 15.65 2.66
N ARG A 247 -20.51 16.02 1.41
CA ARG A 247 -21.37 16.94 0.64
C ARG A 247 -22.82 16.49 0.62
N TRP A 248 -23.08 15.19 0.46
CA TRP A 248 -24.44 14.67 0.42
C TRP A 248 -25.17 14.86 1.75
N THR A 249 -24.49 14.72 2.89
CA THR A 249 -25.09 14.91 4.21
C THR A 249 -25.49 16.36 4.40
N ALA A 250 -24.60 17.30 4.02
CA ALA A 250 -24.91 18.72 4.05
C ALA A 250 -26.10 19.07 3.12
N HIS A 251 -26.15 18.49 1.92
CA HIS A 251 -27.27 18.68 1.00
C HIS A 251 -28.58 18.09 1.53
N ALA A 252 -28.55 16.89 2.11
CA ALA A 252 -29.72 16.25 2.69
C ALA A 252 -30.28 17.04 3.88
N LEU A 253 -29.40 17.55 4.74
CA LEU A 253 -29.79 18.44 5.84
C LEU A 253 -30.41 19.73 5.32
N ALA A 254 -29.78 20.38 4.33
CA ALA A 254 -30.33 21.57 3.71
C ALA A 254 -31.70 21.31 3.06
N ALA A 255 -31.87 20.19 2.37
CA ALA A 255 -33.15 19.79 1.77
C ALA A 255 -34.23 19.53 2.83
N ALA A 256 -33.89 18.88 3.94
CA ALA A 256 -34.81 18.65 5.05
C ALA A 256 -35.26 19.97 5.69
N ILE A 257 -34.32 20.88 5.96
CA ILE A 257 -34.63 22.24 6.48
C ILE A 257 -35.53 22.98 5.49
N ASN A 258 -35.19 22.98 4.19
CA ASN A 258 -35.97 23.69 3.17
C ASN A 258 -37.38 23.10 2.96
N SER A 259 -37.58 21.82 3.30
CA SER A 259 -38.88 21.16 3.18
C SER A 259 -39.78 21.41 4.39
N ASP A 260 -39.25 21.89 5.51
CA ASP A 260 -40.02 22.20 6.71
C ASP A 260 -40.65 23.60 6.61
N PRO A 261 -41.97 23.72 6.42
CA PRO A 261 -42.65 25.01 6.27
C PRO A 261 -42.51 25.90 7.52
N GLN A 262 -42.30 25.31 8.70
CA GLN A 262 -42.14 26.07 9.95
C GLN A 262 -40.85 26.87 9.97
N THR A 263 -39.81 26.43 9.24
CA THR A 263 -38.52 27.11 9.20
C THR A 263 -38.44 28.19 8.12
N PHE A 264 -39.32 28.15 7.11
CA PHE A 264 -39.23 29.00 5.92
C PHE A 264 -39.11 30.49 6.26
N LEU A 265 -39.95 30.99 7.17
CA LEU A 265 -39.95 32.41 7.56
C LEU A 265 -38.67 32.86 8.28
N GLU A 266 -37.91 31.93 8.85
CA GLU A 266 -36.64 32.18 9.54
C GLU A 266 -35.41 32.08 8.63
N HIS A 267 -35.60 31.62 7.38
CA HIS A 267 -34.49 31.52 6.42
C HIS A 267 -33.94 32.90 6.09
N ARG A 268 -32.62 32.98 5.90
CA ARG A 268 -31.91 34.22 5.54
C ARG A 268 -31.37 34.09 4.12
N PRO A 269 -32.18 34.38 3.09
CA PRO A 269 -31.78 34.15 1.71
C PRO A 269 -30.61 35.05 1.32
N ARG A 270 -29.73 34.50 0.49
CA ARG A 270 -28.68 35.24 -0.22
C ARG A 270 -28.83 35.02 -1.72
N LEU A 271 -28.38 35.97 -2.52
CA LEU A 271 -28.24 35.76 -3.95
C LEU A 271 -27.29 34.59 -4.23
N ASN A 272 -27.60 33.85 -5.30
CA ASN A 272 -26.75 32.76 -5.77
C ASN A 272 -25.37 33.34 -6.14
N PRO A 273 -24.25 32.85 -5.55
CA PRO A 273 -22.92 33.38 -5.84
C PRO A 273 -22.47 33.21 -7.29
N ASN A 274 -23.11 32.30 -8.03
CA ASN A 274 -22.82 32.05 -9.44
C ASN A 274 -23.70 32.88 -10.38
N GLY A 275 -24.23 34.02 -9.92
CA GLY A 275 -24.94 34.94 -10.79
C GLY A 275 -24.71 36.39 -10.43
N LEU A 276 -24.99 37.26 -11.40
CA LEU A 276 -24.79 38.70 -11.32
C LEU A 276 -26.11 39.41 -11.63
N LEU A 277 -26.40 40.45 -10.87
CA LEU A 277 -27.51 41.35 -11.17
C LEU A 277 -27.02 42.43 -12.15
N ILE A 278 -27.54 42.42 -13.37
CA ILE A 278 -27.23 43.38 -14.43
C ILE A 278 -28.55 44.00 -14.87
N ASP A 279 -28.71 45.29 -14.58
CA ASP A 279 -29.98 46.01 -14.75
C ASP A 279 -31.13 45.25 -14.03
N ASN A 280 -32.17 44.87 -14.78
CA ASN A 280 -33.32 44.12 -14.29
C ASN A 280 -33.20 42.61 -14.55
N ARG A 281 -31.98 42.08 -14.67
CA ARG A 281 -31.75 40.67 -15.00
C ARG A 281 -30.76 40.02 -14.05
N PHE A 282 -31.07 38.79 -13.62
CA PHE A 282 -30.12 37.94 -12.93
C PHE A 282 -29.49 36.98 -13.94
N VAL A 283 -28.18 37.14 -14.19
CA VAL A 283 -27.43 36.39 -15.19
C VAL A 283 -26.54 35.37 -14.49
N PHE A 284 -26.71 34.09 -14.78
CA PHE A 284 -25.85 33.02 -14.27
C PHE A 284 -24.51 33.01 -15.02
N VAL A 285 -23.39 33.00 -14.28
CA VAL A 285 -22.04 33.10 -14.88
C VAL A 285 -21.59 31.82 -15.59
N ASP A 286 -22.14 30.67 -15.21
CA ASP A 286 -21.77 29.36 -15.73
C ASP A 286 -22.49 29.02 -17.04
N SER A 287 -23.76 29.41 -17.16
CA SER A 287 -24.65 29.07 -18.28
C SER A 287 -24.98 30.26 -19.19
N GLY A 288 -24.80 31.49 -18.72
CA GLY A 288 -25.24 32.69 -19.42
C GLY A 288 -26.76 32.88 -19.44
N MET A 289 -27.53 32.00 -18.78
CA MET A 289 -28.98 32.16 -18.67
C MET A 289 -29.31 33.43 -17.88
N ALA A 290 -30.25 34.22 -18.41
CA ALA A 290 -30.77 35.42 -17.77
C ALA A 290 -32.21 35.20 -17.33
N ILE A 291 -32.51 35.59 -16.09
CA ILE A 291 -33.86 35.66 -15.55
C ILE A 291 -34.24 37.13 -15.47
N GLU A 292 -35.35 37.51 -16.11
CA GLU A 292 -35.94 38.84 -15.99
C GLU A 292 -36.51 39.05 -14.58
N ILE A 293 -36.28 40.22 -14.00
CA ILE A 293 -36.68 40.58 -12.64
C ILE A 293 -37.55 41.82 -12.69
N SER A 294 -38.72 41.76 -12.07
CA SER A 294 -39.61 42.91 -11.91
C SER A 294 -39.05 43.95 -10.92
N PRO A 295 -39.49 45.23 -11.00
CA PRO A 295 -39.10 46.25 -10.02
C PRO A 295 -39.43 45.88 -8.56
N GLN A 296 -40.52 45.15 -8.34
CA GLN A 296 -40.91 44.67 -7.01
C GLN A 296 -39.95 43.59 -6.50
N GLU A 297 -39.56 42.63 -7.34
CA GLU A 297 -38.59 41.58 -7.00
C GLU A 297 -37.20 42.16 -6.75
N LEU A 298 -36.77 43.20 -7.50
CA LEU A 298 -35.50 43.89 -7.26
C LEU A 298 -35.38 44.44 -5.84
N SER A 299 -36.46 45.02 -5.30
CA SER A 299 -36.51 45.53 -3.92
C SER A 299 -36.28 44.42 -2.88
N VAL A 300 -36.86 43.25 -3.11
CA VAL A 300 -36.68 42.06 -2.24
C VAL A 300 -35.25 41.51 -2.39
N LEU A 301 -34.78 41.33 -3.62
CA LEU A 301 -33.45 40.79 -3.91
C LEU A 301 -32.31 41.67 -3.35
N ALA A 302 -32.47 43.00 -3.35
CA ALA A 302 -31.52 43.92 -2.74
C ALA A 302 -31.35 43.69 -1.22
N ARG A 303 -32.35 43.08 -0.56
CA ARG A 303 -32.35 42.77 0.86
C ARG A 303 -31.94 41.31 1.15
N CYS A 304 -31.79 40.46 0.13
CA CYS A 304 -31.31 39.07 0.23
C CYS A 304 -29.78 39.01 0.43
N ASN A 305 -29.33 39.42 1.61
CA ASN A 305 -27.91 39.53 1.98
C ASN A 305 -27.36 38.33 2.78
N GLY A 306 -28.17 37.29 3.01
CA GLY A 306 -27.82 36.13 3.85
C GLY A 306 -27.92 36.39 5.36
N ALA A 307 -28.35 37.57 5.78
CA ALA A 307 -28.52 37.97 7.18
C ALA A 307 -29.98 38.33 7.52
N THR A 308 -30.73 38.92 6.59
CA THR A 308 -32.13 39.32 6.78
C THR A 308 -33.08 38.13 6.61
N PRO A 309 -33.93 37.80 7.60
CA PRO A 309 -34.86 36.67 7.51
C PRO A 309 -36.08 36.98 6.63
N ILE A 310 -36.70 35.94 6.04
CA ILE A 310 -37.85 36.10 5.12
C ILE A 310 -39.01 36.87 5.75
N HIS A 311 -39.35 36.64 7.03
CA HIS A 311 -40.44 37.37 7.67
C HIS A 311 -40.23 38.89 7.71
N ALA A 312 -38.97 39.35 7.70
CA ALA A 312 -38.64 40.78 7.66
C ALA A 312 -38.63 41.31 6.22
N LEU A 313 -38.46 40.46 5.20
CA LEU A 313 -38.44 40.83 3.78
C LEU A 313 -39.85 41.10 3.22
N ILE A 314 -40.86 40.42 3.78
CA ILE A 314 -42.27 40.49 3.34
C ILE A 314 -43.09 41.56 4.06
N GLN A 315 -42.47 42.30 5.00
CA GLN A 315 -43.00 43.54 5.58
C GLN A 315 -42.61 44.74 4.72
#